data_AF-A0A956Q3G5-F1
#
_entry.id   AF-A0A956Q3G5-F1
#
_cell.length_a   1.000
_cell.length_b   1.000
_cell.length_c   1.000
_cell.angle_alpha   90.00
_cell.angle_beta   90.00
_cell.angle_gamma   90.00
#
_symmetry.space_group_name_H-M   'P 1'
#
loop_
_entity.id
_entity.type
_entity.pdbx_description
1 polymer ?
#
loop_
_entity_poly.entity_id
_entity_poly.type
_entity_poly.pdbx_seq_one_letter_code
_entity_poly.pdbx_strand_id
1 'polypeptide(L)'
;MQQWLEALILGLVEGLTEFLPVSSTGHLIIGGQLLGFDSDMAPTFEVCIQLGAILAVVFLYWPRFLALFNFKQDRGFSGLRAWGLLAVTSFPASLMGLLTHDYIETNLFNPVTVAWALLVGGIILLFIERVIGRVKPEPTTGLDNLTFKDAA
;
A
#
# COMPACT_ATOMS: atom_id res chain seq x y z
N MET A 1 -8.46 4.40 -29.56
CA MET A 1 -8.30 2.96 -29.27
C MET A 1 -7.00 2.68 -28.53
N GLN A 2 -5.87 3.27 -28.95
CA GLN A 2 -4.58 3.20 -28.24
C GLN A 2 -4.71 3.53 -26.73
N GLN A 3 -5.34 4.66 -26.39
CA GLN A 3 -5.53 5.13 -25.01
C GLN A 3 -6.31 4.15 -24.11
N TRP A 4 -7.28 3.41 -24.65
CA TRP A 4 -8.04 2.42 -23.87
C TRP A 4 -7.19 1.18 -23.55
N LEU A 5 -6.32 0.80 -24.49
CA LEU A 5 -5.39 -0.30 -24.29
C LEU A 5 -4.31 0.08 -23.27
N GLU A 6 -3.76 1.28 -23.37
CA GLU A 6 -2.82 1.85 -22.38
C GLU A 6 -3.44 1.88 -20.99
N ALA A 7 -4.65 2.42 -20.86
CA ALA A 7 -5.37 2.47 -19.60
C ALA A 7 -5.65 1.07 -19.02
N LEU A 8 -6.00 0.10 -19.87
CA LEU A 8 -6.19 -1.29 -19.45
C LEU A 8 -4.89 -1.91 -18.95
N ILE A 9 -3.78 -1.72 -19.67
CA ILE A 9 -2.47 -2.28 -19.29
C ILE A 9 -2.00 -1.66 -17.98
N LEU A 10 -2.01 -0.34 -17.86
CA LEU A 10 -1.60 0.37 -16.65
C LEU A 10 -2.51 0.01 -15.46
N GLY A 11 -3.83 -0.10 -15.67
CA GLY A 11 -4.76 -0.55 -14.64
C GLY A 11 -4.51 -1.99 -14.17
N LEU A 12 -4.12 -2.90 -15.08
CA LEU A 12 -3.71 -4.26 -14.71
C LEU A 12 -2.39 -4.26 -13.95
N VAL A 13 -1.41 -3.47 -14.38
CA VAL A 13 -0.13 -3.33 -13.67
C VAL A 13 -0.37 -2.84 -12.25
N GLU A 14 -1.15 -1.77 -12.09
CA GLU A 14 -1.54 -1.23 -10.79
C GLU A 14 -2.21 -2.28 -9.90
N GLY A 15 -3.29 -2.90 -10.39
CA GLY A 15 -4.04 -3.89 -9.62
C GLY A 15 -3.20 -5.12 -9.22
N LEU A 16 -2.19 -5.49 -10.02
CA LEU A 16 -1.29 -6.60 -9.71
C LEU A 16 -0.13 -6.24 -8.79
N THR A 17 0.27 -4.97 -8.74
CA THR A 17 1.50 -4.56 -8.05
C THR A 17 1.25 -3.79 -6.76
N GLU A 18 0.08 -3.17 -6.59
CA GLU A 18 -0.23 -2.32 -5.43
C GLU A 18 -0.18 -3.08 -4.09
N PHE A 19 -0.63 -4.33 -4.07
CA PHE A 19 -0.64 -5.15 -2.86
C PHE A 19 0.58 -6.05 -2.70
N LEU A 20 1.43 -6.12 -3.73
CA LEU A 20 2.68 -6.87 -3.68
C LEU A 20 3.81 -5.94 -3.25
N PRO A 21 4.82 -6.43 -2.50
CA PRO A 21 5.94 -5.61 -2.06
C PRO A 21 6.96 -5.38 -3.20
N VAL A 22 6.50 -4.82 -4.32
CA VAL A 22 7.25 -4.65 -5.58
C VAL A 22 7.18 -3.23 -6.15
N SER A 23 6.52 -2.29 -5.46
CA SER A 23 6.29 -0.88 -5.85
C SER A 23 5.51 -0.70 -7.15
N SER A 24 4.22 -0.40 -7.03
CA SER A 24 3.33 -0.02 -8.14
C SER A 24 3.79 1.24 -8.87
N THR A 25 4.17 2.29 -8.12
CA THR A 25 4.67 3.56 -8.68
C THR A 25 5.85 3.38 -9.65
N GLY A 26 6.82 2.54 -9.29
CA GLY A 26 7.96 2.26 -10.18
C GLY A 26 7.53 1.55 -11.48
N HIS A 27 6.60 0.59 -11.37
CA HIS A 27 6.08 -0.13 -12.54
C HIS A 27 5.22 0.76 -13.45
N LEU A 28 4.45 1.69 -12.88
CA LEU A 28 3.65 2.65 -13.65
C LEU A 28 4.53 3.67 -14.38
N ILE A 29 5.58 4.20 -13.75
CA ILE A 29 6.55 5.09 -14.42
C ILE A 29 7.19 4.39 -15.63
N ILE A 30 7.70 3.17 -15.44
CA ILE A 30 8.34 2.40 -16.52
C ILE A 30 7.31 2.02 -17.60
N GLY A 31 6.15 1.51 -17.20
CA GLY A 31 5.08 1.10 -18.11
C GLY A 31 4.55 2.26 -18.94
N GLY A 32 4.34 3.42 -18.32
CA GLY A 32 3.91 4.65 -18.99
C GLY A 32 4.92 5.11 -20.05
N GLN A 33 6.22 5.13 -19.71
CA GLN A 33 7.29 5.46 -20.67
C GLN A 33 7.34 4.49 -21.85
N LEU A 34 7.22 3.18 -21.60
CA LEU A 34 7.25 2.16 -22.67
C LEU A 34 6.05 2.24 -23.60
N LEU A 35 4.89 2.63 -23.08
CA LEU A 35 3.66 2.81 -23.84
C LEU A 35 3.58 4.18 -24.54
N GLY A 36 4.49 5.11 -24.23
CA GLY A 36 4.41 6.50 -24.69
C GLY A 36 3.25 7.27 -24.05
N PHE A 37 2.79 6.83 -22.88
CA PHE A 37 1.78 7.49 -22.07
C PHE A 37 2.41 8.64 -21.30
N ASP A 38 2.84 9.67 -22.03
CA ASP A 38 3.45 10.88 -21.49
C ASP A 38 2.45 12.03 -21.70
N SER A 39 1.65 12.29 -20.67
CA SER A 39 0.66 13.37 -20.68
C SER A 39 0.68 14.08 -19.33
N ASP A 40 0.38 15.38 -19.34
CA ASP A 40 0.22 16.18 -18.10
C ASP A 40 -0.87 15.59 -17.16
N MET A 41 -1.71 14.69 -17.67
CA MET A 41 -2.77 13.99 -16.94
C MET A 41 -2.33 12.64 -16.35
N ALA A 42 -1.12 12.16 -16.65
CA ALA A 42 -0.65 10.85 -16.18
C ALA A 42 -0.69 10.71 -14.65
N PRO A 43 -0.22 11.68 -13.84
CA PRO A 43 -0.33 11.57 -12.38
C PRO A 43 -1.77 11.46 -11.89
N THR A 44 -2.68 12.23 -12.48
CA THR A 44 -4.12 12.17 -12.16
C THR A 44 -4.70 10.81 -12.52
N PHE A 45 -4.28 10.24 -13.65
CA PHE A 45 -4.72 8.91 -14.07
C PHE A 45 -4.22 7.82 -13.12
N GLU A 46 -2.96 7.86 -12.70
CA GLU A 46 -2.36 6.93 -11.73
C GLU A 46 -3.13 6.95 -10.40
N VAL A 47 -3.44 8.14 -9.89
CA VAL A 47 -4.29 8.29 -8.68
C VAL A 47 -5.69 7.69 -8.90
N CYS A 48 -6.29 7.88 -10.09
CA CYS A 48 -7.60 7.30 -10.40
C CYS A 48 -7.61 5.77 -10.41
N ILE A 49 -6.57 5.12 -10.97
CA ILE A 49 -6.51 3.65 -11.02
C ILE A 49 -6.17 3.04 -9.66
N GLN A 50 -5.39 3.73 -8.82
CA GLN A 50 -5.15 3.36 -7.42
C GLN A 50 -6.44 3.27 -6.61
N LEU A 51 -7.40 4.18 -6.85
CA LEU A 51 -8.73 4.08 -6.22
C LEU A 51 -9.44 2.76 -6.58
N GLY A 52 -9.24 2.24 -7.79
CA GLY A 52 -9.73 0.94 -8.20
C GLY A 52 -9.15 -0.21 -7.38
N ALA A 53 -7.83 -0.18 -7.13
CA ALA A 53 -7.16 -1.14 -6.25
C ALA A 53 -7.71 -1.05 -4.82
N ILE A 54 -7.82 0.15 -4.25
CA ILE A 54 -8.39 0.37 -2.91
C ILE A 54 -9.81 -0.21 -2.81
N LEU A 55 -10.65 0.04 -3.81
CA LEU A 55 -12.02 -0.50 -3.84
C LEU A 55 -12.04 -2.03 -3.86
N ALA A 56 -11.08 -2.68 -4.51
CA ALA A 56 -10.96 -4.14 -4.48
C ALA A 56 -10.74 -4.67 -3.06
N VAL A 57 -9.90 -4.02 -2.25
CA VAL A 57 -9.67 -4.38 -0.84
C VAL A 57 -10.91 -4.12 0.01
N VAL A 58 -11.57 -2.97 -0.19
CA VAL A 58 -12.81 -2.64 0.51
C VAL A 58 -13.88 -3.69 0.27
N PHE A 59 -14.03 -4.13 -0.99
CA PHE A 59 -14.99 -5.17 -1.34
C PHE A 59 -14.60 -6.54 -0.78
N LEU A 60 -13.32 -6.93 -0.92
CA LEU A 60 -12.79 -8.20 -0.42
C LEU A 60 -12.98 -8.36 1.10
N TYR A 61 -12.74 -7.28 1.85
CA TYR A 61 -12.83 -7.26 3.31
C TYR A 61 -14.08 -6.53 3.82
N TRP A 62 -15.14 -6.45 3.01
CA TRP A 62 -16.36 -5.70 3.33
C TRP A 62 -16.91 -5.96 4.74
N PRO A 63 -17.02 -7.22 5.23
CA PRO A 63 -17.50 -7.47 6.60
C PRO A 63 -16.58 -6.91 7.70
N ARG A 64 -15.26 -6.84 7.45
CA ARG A 64 -14.28 -6.26 8.39
C ARG A 64 -14.44 -4.74 8.48
N PHE A 65 -14.69 -4.08 7.35
CA PHE A 65 -15.02 -2.65 7.34
C PHE A 65 -16.32 -2.35 8.08
N LEU A 66 -17.36 -3.18 7.92
CA LEU A 66 -18.58 -3.05 8.71
C LEU A 66 -18.33 -3.26 10.21
N ALA A 67 -17.41 -4.15 10.59
CA ALA A 67 -17.05 -4.39 11.99
C ALA A 67 -16.42 -3.17 12.67
N LEU A 68 -15.81 -2.23 11.92
CA LEU A 68 -15.32 -0.95 12.45
C LEU A 68 -16.44 -0.11 13.08
N PHE A 69 -17.67 -0.28 12.60
CA PHE A 69 -18.85 0.44 13.09
C PHE A 69 -19.63 -0.32 14.16
N ASN A 70 -19.20 -1.55 14.51
CA ASN A 70 -19.84 -2.34 15.55
C ASN A 70 -19.24 -1.99 16.93
N PHE A 71 -19.69 -0.87 17.50
CA PHE A 71 -19.24 -0.39 18.82
C PHE A 71 -19.76 -1.21 20.02
N LYS A 72 -20.68 -2.16 19.80
CA LYS A 72 -21.25 -2.99 20.88
C LYS A 72 -20.37 -4.19 21.22
N GLN A 73 -19.44 -4.56 20.34
CA GLN A 73 -18.54 -5.68 20.51
C GLN A 73 -17.11 -5.20 20.32
N ASP A 74 -16.34 -5.12 21.41
CA ASP A 74 -14.95 -4.67 21.41
C ASP A 74 -13.98 -5.85 21.56
N ARG A 75 -14.23 -6.92 20.79
CA ARG A 75 -13.40 -8.13 20.75
C ARG A 75 -12.89 -8.32 19.32
N GLY A 76 -11.61 -8.59 19.17
CA GLY A 76 -10.99 -8.71 17.86
C GLY A 76 -10.73 -7.34 17.20
N PHE A 77 -10.69 -7.34 15.87
CA PHE A 77 -10.61 -6.13 15.05
C PHE A 77 -12.01 -5.57 14.79
N SER A 78 -12.61 -4.94 15.81
CA SER A 78 -13.91 -4.27 15.72
C SER A 78 -13.99 -2.99 16.56
N GLY A 79 -14.99 -2.15 16.28
CA GLY A 79 -15.35 -0.99 17.09
C GLY A 79 -14.19 -0.02 17.37
N LEU A 80 -14.15 0.51 18.59
CA LEU A 80 -13.15 1.52 19.01
C LEU A 80 -11.74 0.96 19.03
N ARG A 81 -11.56 -0.32 19.41
CA ARG A 81 -10.24 -0.96 19.37
C ARG A 81 -9.65 -0.97 17.96
N ALA A 82 -10.44 -1.32 16.94
CA ALA A 82 -9.95 -1.33 15.56
C ALA A 82 -9.59 0.07 15.06
N TRP A 83 -10.39 1.09 15.38
CA TRP A 83 -10.06 2.49 15.10
C TRP A 83 -8.76 2.92 15.79
N GLY A 84 -8.55 2.51 17.04
CA GLY A 84 -7.32 2.76 17.77
C GLY A 84 -6.11 2.10 17.12
N LEU A 85 -6.21 0.82 16.72
CA LEU A 85 -5.14 0.10 16.01
C LEU A 85 -4.80 0.79 14.69
N LEU A 86 -5.80 1.13 13.88
CA LEU A 86 -5.62 1.86 12.62
C LEU A 86 -4.97 3.24 12.84
N ALA A 87 -5.38 3.96 13.87
CA ALA A 87 -4.78 5.25 14.19
C ALA A 87 -3.31 5.11 14.56
N VAL A 88 -2.96 4.16 15.44
CA VAL A 88 -1.57 3.95 15.88
C VAL A 88 -0.68 3.50 14.72
N THR A 89 -1.16 2.61 13.85
CA THR A 89 -0.38 2.13 12.70
C THR A 89 -0.22 3.20 11.61
N SER A 90 -1.24 4.00 11.33
CA SER A 90 -1.18 5.00 10.25
C SER A 90 -0.57 6.33 10.69
N PHE A 91 -0.73 6.73 11.96
CA PHE A 91 -0.36 8.07 12.43
C PHE A 91 1.12 8.42 12.22
N PRO A 92 2.12 7.56 12.54
CA PRO A 92 3.52 7.89 12.32
C PRO A 92 3.83 8.16 10.85
N ALA A 93 3.31 7.32 9.95
CA ALA A 93 3.50 7.47 8.52
C ALA A 93 2.77 8.71 7.97
N SER A 94 1.53 8.96 8.38
CA SER A 94 0.76 10.15 7.98
C SER A 94 1.41 11.44 8.47
N LEU A 95 1.90 11.48 9.72
CA LEU A 95 2.59 12.65 10.27
C LEU A 95 3.89 12.92 9.52
N MET A 96 4.72 11.89 9.30
CA MET A 96 5.94 12.03 8.50
C MET A 96 5.63 12.48 7.07
N GLY A 97 4.62 11.89 6.44
CA GLY A 97 4.15 12.28 5.10
C GLY A 97 3.75 13.75 5.04
N LEU A 98 2.90 14.21 5.96
CA LEU A 98 2.47 15.62 6.02
C LEU A 98 3.63 16.60 6.22
N LEU A 99 4.64 16.23 7.00
CA LEU A 99 5.79 17.11 7.27
C LEU A 99 6.84 17.10 6.15
N THR A 100 6.88 16.05 5.32
CA THR A 100 7.96 15.83 4.34
C THR A 100 7.49 15.71 2.90
N HIS A 101 6.19 15.81 2.63
CA HIS A 101 5.57 15.60 1.32
C HIS A 101 6.31 16.33 0.19
N ASP A 102 6.45 17.65 0.29
CA ASP A 102 7.10 18.48 -0.75
C ASP A 102 8.55 18.06 -1.00
N TYR A 103 9.27 17.67 0.07
CA TYR A 103 10.65 17.22 -0.04
C TYR A 103 10.74 15.86 -0.74
N ILE A 104 9.84 14.93 -0.41
CA ILE A 104 9.75 13.61 -1.05
C ILE A 104 9.42 13.80 -2.53
N GLU A 105 8.40 14.58 -2.86
CA GLU A 105 7.98 14.83 -4.24
C GLU A 105 9.13 15.39 -5.08
N THR A 106 9.82 16.40 -4.57
CA THR A 106 10.88 17.09 -5.32
C THR A 106 12.15 16.24 -5.49
N ASN A 107 12.53 15.44 -4.49
CA ASN A 107 13.85 14.80 -4.45
C ASN A 107 13.82 13.27 -4.67
N LEU A 108 12.70 12.61 -4.37
CA LEU A 108 12.62 11.15 -4.33
C LEU A 108 11.84 10.54 -5.51
N PHE A 109 11.02 11.32 -6.23
CA PHE A 109 10.30 10.86 -7.43
C PHE A 109 11.17 10.96 -8.70
N ASN A 110 12.34 10.35 -8.68
CA ASN A 110 13.16 10.15 -9.88
C ASN A 110 13.54 8.67 -10.05
N PRO A 111 13.80 8.21 -11.29
CA PRO A 111 14.05 6.79 -11.56
C PRO A 111 15.21 6.19 -10.76
N VAL A 112 16.25 6.98 -10.48
CA VAL A 112 17.44 6.51 -9.75
C VAL A 112 17.11 6.28 -8.28
N THR A 113 16.40 7.22 -7.64
CA THR A 113 15.97 7.05 -6.26
C THR A 113 14.99 5.89 -6.11
N VAL A 114 14.03 5.74 -7.03
CA VAL A 114 13.08 4.62 -7.03
C VAL A 114 13.81 3.28 -7.15
N ALA A 115 14.82 3.19 -8.03
CA ALA A 115 15.63 1.98 -8.16
C ALA A 115 16.39 1.62 -6.87
N TRP A 116 16.96 2.62 -6.17
CA TRP A 116 17.57 2.40 -4.87
C TRP A 116 16.56 1.97 -3.80
N ALA A 117 15.38 2.59 -3.76
CA ALA A 117 14.33 2.22 -2.83
C ALA A 117 13.86 0.76 -3.03
N LEU A 118 13.71 0.32 -4.28
CA LEU A 118 13.40 -1.06 -4.64
C LEU A 118 14.49 -2.04 -4.19
N LEU A 119 15.75 -1.70 -4.45
CA LEU A 119 16.88 -2.55 -4.05
C LEU A 119 16.98 -2.69 -2.53
N VAL A 120 16.93 -1.57 -1.81
CA VAL A 120 17.00 -1.54 -0.34
C VAL A 120 15.79 -2.24 0.26
N GLY A 121 14.58 -1.99 -0.25
CA GLY A 121 13.37 -2.67 0.17
C GLY A 121 13.47 -4.19 -0.02
N GLY A 122 13.94 -4.65 -1.17
CA GLY A 122 14.18 -6.08 -1.42
C GLY A 122 15.19 -6.70 -0.46
N ILE A 123 16.31 -6.01 -0.17
CA ILE A 123 17.30 -6.46 0.81
C ILE A 123 16.69 -6.55 2.21
N ILE A 124 15.88 -5.56 2.62
CA ILE A 124 15.20 -5.55 3.92
C ILE A 124 14.25 -6.75 4.03
N LEU A 125 13.47 -7.04 2.99
CA LEU A 125 12.56 -8.20 2.97
C LEU A 125 13.33 -9.51 3.15
N LEU A 126 14.41 -9.71 2.39
CA LEU A 126 15.27 -10.89 2.52
C LEU A 126 15.91 -11.01 3.91
N PHE A 127 16.33 -9.87 4.48
CA PHE A 127 16.90 -9.82 5.83
C PHE A 127 15.85 -10.20 6.89
N ILE A 128 14.65 -9.63 6.81
CA ILE A 128 13.52 -9.94 7.70
C ILE A 128 13.19 -11.44 7.60
N GLU A 129 13.08 -11.99 6.39
CA GLU A 129 12.83 -13.41 6.19
C GLU A 129 13.95 -14.27 6.81
N ARG A 130 15.21 -13.85 6.69
CA ARG A 130 16.34 -14.58 7.25
C ARG A 130 16.36 -14.59 8.78
N VAL A 131 15.95 -13.49 9.41
CA VAL A 131 15.97 -13.32 10.87
C VAL A 131 14.70 -13.88 11.51
N ILE A 132 13.53 -13.62 10.94
CA ILE A 132 12.21 -13.93 11.51
C ILE A 132 11.58 -15.18 10.88
N GLY A 133 11.90 -15.53 9.64
CA GLY A 133 11.24 -16.60 8.86
C GLY A 133 11.37 -18.03 9.40
N ARG A 134 12.00 -18.23 10.56
CA ARG A 134 11.99 -19.49 11.30
C ARG A 134 10.93 -19.56 12.40
N VAL A 135 10.24 -18.46 12.71
CA VAL A 135 9.12 -18.44 13.63
C VAL A 135 7.90 -18.91 12.86
N LYS A 136 7.43 -20.15 13.12
CA LYS A 136 6.14 -20.59 12.61
C LYS A 136 5.07 -19.64 13.17
N PRO A 137 4.20 -19.05 12.34
CA PRO A 137 3.09 -18.26 12.88
C PRO A 137 2.27 -19.18 13.78
N GLU A 138 2.19 -18.85 15.06
CA GLU A 138 1.27 -19.56 15.95
C GLU A 138 -0.16 -19.35 15.43
N PRO A 139 -1.07 -20.33 15.56
CA PRO A 139 -2.47 -20.20 15.12
C PRO A 139 -3.23 -19.01 15.75
N THR A 140 -2.62 -18.35 16.73
CA THR A 140 -3.07 -17.14 17.42
C THR A 140 -2.60 -15.84 16.76
N THR A 141 -1.76 -15.82 15.72
CA THR A 141 -1.33 -14.58 15.05
C THR A 141 -2.30 -14.12 13.95
N GLY A 142 -3.58 -13.99 14.30
CA GLY A 142 -4.61 -13.41 13.41
C GLY A 142 -4.80 -11.91 13.68
N LEU A 143 -5.38 -11.19 12.72
CA LEU A 143 -5.71 -9.74 12.85
C LEU A 143 -6.46 -9.43 14.15
N ASP A 144 -7.35 -10.32 14.58
CA ASP A 144 -8.16 -10.17 15.79
C ASP A 144 -7.35 -10.23 17.10
N ASN A 145 -6.11 -10.72 17.05
CA ASN A 145 -5.24 -10.87 18.21
C ASN A 145 -4.13 -9.81 18.28
N LEU A 146 -4.08 -8.87 17.33
CA LEU A 146 -3.11 -7.78 17.35
C LEU A 146 -3.25 -6.92 18.60
N THR A 147 -2.11 -6.59 19.21
CA THR A 147 -2.02 -5.67 20.33
C THR A 147 -1.56 -4.29 19.86
N PHE A 148 -1.76 -3.26 20.69
CA PHE A 148 -1.25 -1.91 20.40
C PHE A 148 0.28 -1.84 20.33
N LYS A 149 0.99 -2.82 20.92
CA LYS A 149 2.46 -2.90 20.81
C LYS A 149 2.90 -3.42 19.45
N ASP A 150 2.09 -4.26 18.81
CA ASP A 150 2.37 -4.77 17.46
C ASP A 150 2.03 -3.72 16.40
N ALA A 151 1.12 -2.78 16.74
CA ALA A 151 0.63 -1.74 15.84
C ALA A 151 1.48 -0.46 15.83
N ALA A 152 2.31 -0.23 16.86
CA ALA A 152 3.14 0.96 17.08
C ALA A 152 4.59 0.73 16.67
#